data_AF-A0ABD3NGW3-F1
#
_entry.id   AF-A0ABD3NGW3-F1
#
_cell.length_a   1.000
_cell.length_b   1.000
_cell.length_c   1.000
_cell.angle_alpha   90.00
_cell.angle_beta   90.00
_cell.angle_gamma   90.00
#
_symmetry.space_group_name_H-M   'P 1'
#
loop_
_entity.id
_entity.type
_entity.pdbx_description
1 polymer ?
#
loop_
_entity_poly.entity_id
_entity_poly.type
_entity_poly.pdbx_seq_one_letter_code
_entity_poly.pdbx_strand_id
1 'polypeptide(L)'
;MWWKDLAKIPIMHPLAFGVGISTIKTSASDLLVQVVVEQRREIDWKRNAAFATFGCVYLGGVQYALYVPIFGRLFPNAAKFAAMPLREKARDVRGMSSLAGQLFLDQFVHHPFVYFPAFYATREMVMSDSPDLGGAMRSYRNNMKEDLIAIWKVWIPSMIINFGFMPMWARIPWVAGTSLFWTCILSAMRGGDVVHGKDVEAPFPTGSTLTMVREGLDEIFASPVDLDPSLAHFCISGAGPDRIGTVASMARTIADAGGNVTTSKMVRLGQEFITLMHVAIEPEKRDGLIEGLRDREELKLLNIRASGLRRRDTGSYMSTVVGLKIHVVGPDRPGMLATIAEALAQRNMSIEDVTTEIRRGKHGRRDFVVNAEVVTAEKMDQEHLDSFVAEFQAMKEELDLSVVDIRVHM
;
A
#
# COMPACT_ATOMS: atom_id res chain seq x y z
N MET A 1 35.02 -11.57 21.01
CA MET A 1 36.24 -10.97 20.43
C MET A 1 35.98 -10.36 19.05
N TRP A 2 35.16 -10.99 18.19
CA TRP A 2 34.94 -10.57 16.79
C TRP A 2 34.19 -9.23 16.61
N TRP A 3 33.37 -8.81 17.57
CA TRP A 3 32.63 -7.54 17.53
C TRP A 3 33.54 -6.30 17.48
N LYS A 4 34.71 -6.37 18.13
CA LYS A 4 35.68 -5.25 18.16
C LYS A 4 36.41 -5.04 16.83
N ASP A 5 36.53 -6.11 16.02
CA ASP A 5 37.15 -6.02 14.70
C ASP A 5 36.14 -5.66 13.61
N LEU A 6 34.89 -6.14 13.73
CA LEU A 6 33.77 -5.70 12.90
C LEU A 6 33.52 -4.18 13.03
N ALA A 7 33.67 -3.62 14.23
CA ALA A 7 33.53 -2.18 14.46
C ALA A 7 34.60 -1.31 13.78
N LYS A 8 35.73 -1.90 13.33
CA LYS A 8 36.82 -1.16 12.64
C LYS A 8 36.62 -1.09 11.13
N ILE A 9 35.81 -1.98 10.55
CA ILE A 9 35.58 -2.07 9.11
C ILE A 9 35.05 -0.75 8.49
N PRO A 10 34.08 -0.03 9.11
CA PRO A 10 33.61 1.25 8.58
C PRO A 10 34.70 2.34 8.54
N ILE A 11 35.71 2.23 9.40
CA ILE A 11 36.78 3.21 9.56
C ILE A 11 37.96 2.89 8.63
N MET A 12 38.32 1.61 8.47
CA MET A 12 39.43 1.20 7.60
C MET A 12 39.05 1.15 6.12
N HIS A 13 37.79 0.81 5.80
CA HIS A 13 37.30 0.71 4.44
C HIS A 13 35.95 1.45 4.26
N PRO A 14 35.92 2.78 4.45
CA PRO A 14 34.67 3.55 4.46
C PRO A 14 33.90 3.49 3.14
N LEU A 15 34.59 3.47 2.00
CA LEU A 15 33.96 3.35 0.68
C LEU A 15 33.35 1.94 0.49
N ALA A 16 34.11 0.88 0.73
CA ALA A 16 33.62 -0.49 0.56
C ALA A 16 32.46 -0.80 1.51
N PHE A 17 32.53 -0.30 2.75
CA PHE A 17 31.44 -0.40 3.72
C PHE A 17 30.20 0.38 3.27
N GLY A 18 30.38 1.62 2.79
CA GLY A 18 29.28 2.47 2.29
C GLY A 18 28.58 1.86 1.08
N VAL A 19 29.34 1.30 0.12
CA VAL A 19 28.80 0.58 -1.04
C VAL A 19 28.03 -0.68 -0.59
N GLY A 20 28.62 -1.49 0.28
CA GLY A 20 28.00 -2.72 0.78
C GLY A 20 26.67 -2.47 1.49
N ILE A 21 26.65 -1.55 2.46
CA ILE A 21 25.42 -1.19 3.17
C ILE A 21 24.38 -0.59 2.22
N SER A 22 24.78 0.30 1.31
CA SER A 22 23.83 0.95 0.41
C SER A 22 23.16 -0.04 -0.54
N THR A 23 23.92 -1.01 -1.04
CA THR A 23 23.41 -2.10 -1.91
C THR A 23 22.44 -3.01 -1.17
N ILE A 24 22.83 -3.49 0.02
CA ILE A 24 21.97 -4.38 0.84
C ILE A 24 20.70 -3.64 1.23
N LYS A 25 20.83 -2.39 1.67
CA LYS A 25 19.69 -1.56 2.08
C LYS A 25 18.69 -1.37 0.94
N THR A 26 19.15 -1.01 -0.26
CA THR A 26 18.22 -0.76 -1.37
C THR A 26 17.56 -2.04 -1.88
N SER A 27 18.30 -3.13 -1.97
CA SER A 27 17.74 -4.45 -2.31
C SER A 27 16.73 -4.91 -1.26
N ALA A 28 17.05 -4.83 0.03
CA ALA A 28 16.14 -5.24 1.10
C ALA A 28 14.90 -4.34 1.20
N SER A 29 15.04 -3.03 0.97
CA SER A 29 13.90 -2.09 0.94
C SER A 29 12.93 -2.44 -0.19
N ASP A 30 13.47 -2.75 -1.36
CA ASP A 30 12.67 -3.14 -2.52
C ASP A 30 12.00 -4.50 -2.31
N LEU A 31 12.69 -5.50 -1.75
CA LEU A 31 12.08 -6.78 -1.36
C LEU A 31 10.96 -6.58 -0.33
N LEU A 32 11.19 -5.72 0.68
CA LEU A 32 10.17 -5.39 1.67
C LEU A 32 8.95 -4.76 1.01
N VAL A 33 9.14 -3.84 0.07
CA VAL A 33 8.02 -3.24 -0.66
C VAL A 33 7.30 -4.28 -1.51
N GLN A 34 8.03 -5.08 -2.29
CA GLN A 34 7.43 -6.10 -3.14
C GLN A 34 6.62 -7.14 -2.33
N VAL A 35 7.14 -7.56 -1.17
CA VAL A 35 6.52 -8.61 -0.33
C VAL A 35 5.47 -8.05 0.62
N VAL A 36 5.74 -6.93 1.29
CA VAL A 36 4.89 -6.39 2.37
C VAL A 36 3.89 -5.37 1.85
N VAL A 37 4.30 -4.47 0.96
CA VAL A 37 3.47 -3.35 0.49
C VAL A 37 2.66 -3.74 -0.75
N GLU A 38 3.32 -4.33 -1.75
CA GLU A 38 2.70 -4.74 -3.02
C GLU A 38 2.15 -6.17 -2.98
N GLN A 39 2.48 -6.94 -1.94
CA GLN A 39 2.04 -8.32 -1.73
C GLN A 39 2.25 -9.24 -2.96
N ARG A 40 3.34 -9.02 -3.72
CA ARG A 40 3.66 -9.82 -4.91
C ARG A 40 3.98 -11.27 -4.53
N ARG A 41 3.43 -12.22 -5.31
CA ARG A 41 3.67 -13.66 -5.16
C ARG A 41 5.03 -14.11 -5.69
N GLU A 42 5.52 -13.45 -6.74
CA GLU A 42 6.83 -13.69 -7.31
C GLU A 42 7.65 -12.41 -7.19
N ILE A 43 8.87 -12.54 -6.69
CA ILE A 43 9.81 -11.42 -6.57
C ILE A 43 10.28 -11.05 -7.97
N ASP A 44 10.08 -9.78 -8.34
CA ASP A 44 10.69 -9.21 -9.53
C ASP A 44 12.18 -8.96 -9.25
N TRP A 45 12.98 -9.95 -9.61
CA TRP A 45 14.44 -9.90 -9.49
C TRP A 45 15.09 -8.91 -10.45
N LYS A 46 14.46 -8.56 -11.59
CA LYS A 46 14.97 -7.52 -12.50
C LYS A 46 14.83 -6.14 -11.84
N ARG A 47 13.67 -5.86 -11.24
CA ARG A 47 13.47 -4.67 -10.42
C ARG A 47 14.43 -4.63 -9.24
N ASN A 48 14.56 -5.74 -8.50
CA ASN A 48 15.46 -5.77 -7.36
C ASN A 48 16.91 -5.52 -7.76
N ALA A 49 17.33 -6.07 -8.91
CA ALA A 49 18.64 -5.78 -9.50
C ALA A 49 18.80 -4.30 -9.85
N ALA A 50 17.76 -3.61 -10.36
CA ALA A 50 17.82 -2.18 -10.63
C ALA A 50 18.07 -1.36 -9.34
N PHE A 51 17.36 -1.70 -8.26
CA PHE A 51 17.54 -1.06 -6.94
C PHE A 51 18.90 -1.40 -6.31
N ALA A 52 19.37 -2.64 -6.46
CA ALA A 52 20.69 -3.05 -6.00
C ALA A 52 21.82 -2.32 -6.76
N THR A 53 21.73 -2.24 -8.09
CA THR A 53 22.69 -1.52 -8.95
C THR A 53 22.69 -0.03 -8.64
N PHE A 54 21.52 0.58 -8.45
CA PHE A 54 21.43 1.98 -8.04
C PHE A 54 22.05 2.20 -6.65
N GLY A 55 21.81 1.29 -5.70
CA GLY A 55 22.42 1.34 -4.37
C GLY A 55 23.95 1.20 -4.39
N CYS A 56 24.46 0.31 -5.24
CA CYS A 56 25.89 0.06 -5.37
C CYS A 56 26.62 1.22 -6.06
N VAL A 57 26.18 1.57 -7.26
CA VAL A 57 26.89 2.52 -8.13
C VAL A 57 26.63 3.96 -7.70
N TYR A 58 25.36 4.31 -7.50
CA TYR A 58 24.99 5.69 -7.19
C TYR A 58 25.16 6.00 -5.70
N LEU A 59 24.42 5.33 -4.82
CA LEU A 59 24.46 5.66 -3.38
C LEU A 59 25.81 5.31 -2.75
N GLY A 60 26.39 4.17 -3.13
CA GLY A 60 27.69 3.73 -2.63
C GLY A 60 28.87 4.52 -3.17
N GLY A 61 28.91 4.77 -4.48
CA GLY A 61 30.02 5.40 -5.18
C GLY A 61 29.85 6.90 -5.39
N VAL A 62 28.90 7.29 -6.25
CA VAL A 62 28.70 8.68 -6.69
C VAL A 62 28.32 9.59 -5.53
N GLN A 63 27.38 9.16 -4.68
CA GLN A 63 26.94 9.93 -3.54
C GLN A 63 28.04 10.06 -2.49
N TYR A 64 28.83 9.00 -2.23
CA TYR A 64 30.00 9.10 -1.35
C TYR A 64 30.99 10.16 -1.86
N ALA A 65 31.30 10.14 -3.17
CA ALA A 65 32.19 11.12 -3.78
C ALA A 65 31.61 12.55 -3.78
N LEU A 66 30.29 12.71 -3.78
CA LEU A 66 29.65 14.02 -3.69
C LEU A 66 29.68 14.57 -2.25
N TYR A 67 29.30 13.76 -1.26
CA TYR A 67 29.17 14.22 0.12
C TYR A 67 30.49 14.28 0.90
N VAL A 68 31.44 13.38 0.63
CA VAL A 68 32.68 13.33 1.42
C VAL A 68 33.73 14.32 0.89
N PRO A 69 34.26 14.21 -0.35
CA PRO A 69 35.30 15.12 -0.82
C PRO A 69 34.76 16.43 -1.41
N ILE A 70 33.60 16.46 -2.08
CA ILE A 70 33.09 17.69 -2.72
C ILE A 70 32.44 18.60 -1.68
N PHE A 71 31.44 18.12 -0.94
CA PHE A 71 30.78 18.93 0.10
C PHE A 71 31.73 19.28 1.24
N GLY A 72 32.67 18.40 1.58
CA GLY A 72 33.73 18.71 2.56
C GLY A 72 34.63 19.88 2.14
N ARG A 73 34.86 20.08 0.83
CA ARG A 73 35.62 21.23 0.31
C ARG A 73 34.77 22.51 0.19
N LEU A 74 33.51 22.37 -0.19
CA LEU A 74 32.59 23.50 -0.34
C LEU A 74 32.18 24.10 1.02
N PHE A 75 32.07 23.25 2.05
CA PHE A 75 31.62 23.64 3.38
C PHE A 75 32.55 23.12 4.49
N PRO A 76 33.80 23.62 4.57
CA PRO A 76 34.80 23.11 5.52
C PRO A 76 34.40 23.27 6.99
N ASN A 77 33.50 24.22 7.29
CA ASN A 77 32.98 24.45 8.64
C ASN A 77 31.74 23.61 8.96
N ALA A 78 31.20 22.84 8.02
CA ALA A 78 29.98 22.05 8.22
C ALA A 78 30.14 20.99 9.32
N ALA A 79 31.28 20.29 9.35
CA ALA A 79 31.55 19.27 10.37
C ALA A 79 31.68 19.88 11.77
N LYS A 80 32.32 21.05 11.87
CA LYS A 80 32.44 21.80 13.13
C LYS A 80 31.07 22.30 13.61
N PHE A 81 30.30 22.90 12.72
CA PHE A 81 28.93 23.36 13.02
C PHE A 81 28.03 22.19 13.41
N ALA A 82 28.12 21.05 12.71
CA ALA A 82 27.40 19.84 13.07
C ALA A 82 27.72 19.44 14.52
N ALA A 83 29.00 19.41 14.90
CA ALA A 83 29.44 19.03 16.25
C ALA A 83 28.98 19.97 17.39
N MET A 84 28.51 21.18 17.10
CA MET A 84 28.13 22.16 18.14
C MET A 84 26.81 21.80 18.87
N PRO A 85 26.70 22.14 20.18
CA PRO A 85 25.45 22.10 20.92
C PRO A 85 24.38 23.05 20.35
N LEU A 86 23.10 22.70 20.54
CA LEU A 86 21.95 23.43 19.99
C LEU A 86 21.92 24.93 20.31
N ARG A 87 22.29 25.31 21.54
CA ARG A 87 22.30 26.72 21.99
C ARG A 87 23.36 27.57 21.28
N GLU A 88 24.49 26.96 20.92
CA GLU A 88 25.58 27.65 20.22
C GLU A 88 25.29 27.77 18.73
N LYS A 89 24.68 26.75 18.13
CA LYS A 89 24.21 26.78 16.74
C LYS A 89 23.23 27.91 16.44
N ALA A 90 22.30 28.16 17.36
CA ALA A 90 21.32 29.25 17.21
C ALA A 90 21.97 30.65 17.15
N ARG A 91 23.22 30.77 17.63
CA ARG A 91 24.00 32.02 17.62
C ARG A 91 25.03 32.07 16.50
N ASP A 92 25.35 30.94 15.87
CA ASP A 92 26.30 30.86 14.74
C ASP A 92 25.59 31.05 13.39
N VAL A 93 25.41 32.31 13.01
CA VAL A 93 24.79 32.72 11.74
C VAL A 93 25.58 32.18 10.52
N ARG A 94 26.91 32.08 10.62
CA ARG A 94 27.75 31.57 9.52
C ARG A 94 27.58 30.07 9.35
N GLY A 95 27.53 29.33 10.45
CA GLY A 95 27.21 27.90 10.44
C GLY A 95 25.81 27.61 9.91
N MET A 96 24.82 28.41 10.30
CA MET A 96 23.44 28.29 9.79
C MET A 96 23.35 28.56 8.29
N SER A 97 24.05 29.59 7.79
CA SER A 97 24.12 29.88 6.35
C SER A 97 24.82 28.77 5.56
N SER A 98 25.86 28.15 6.13
CA SER A 98 26.55 27.01 5.54
C SER A 98 25.65 25.77 5.48
N LEU A 99 24.82 25.56 6.49
CA LEU A 99 23.82 24.49 6.52
C LEU A 99 22.72 24.71 5.48
N ALA A 100 22.18 25.94 5.41
CA ALA A 100 21.19 26.31 4.41
C ALA A 100 21.75 26.15 2.98
N GLY A 101 23.03 26.51 2.76
CA GLY A 101 23.72 26.29 1.49
C GLY A 101 23.86 24.81 1.12
N GLN A 102 24.19 23.95 2.09
CA GLN A 102 24.25 22.49 1.88
C GLN A 102 22.88 21.91 1.53
N LEU A 103 21.83 22.29 2.29
CA LEU A 103 20.47 21.86 1.99
C LEU A 103 20.01 22.36 0.63
N PHE A 104 20.36 23.59 0.27
CA PHE A 104 19.99 24.15 -1.02
C PHE A 104 20.66 23.37 -2.17
N LEU A 105 21.98 23.17 -2.10
CA LEU A 105 22.70 22.40 -3.11
C LEU A 105 22.22 20.96 -3.18
N ASP A 106 21.91 20.34 -2.05
CA ASP A 106 21.45 18.97 -2.05
C ASP A 106 20.04 18.82 -2.64
N GLN A 107 19.09 19.62 -2.14
CA GLN A 107 17.68 19.48 -2.47
C GLN A 107 17.29 20.11 -3.81
N PHE A 108 17.95 21.20 -4.22
CA PHE A 108 17.60 21.97 -5.42
C PHE A 108 18.60 21.85 -6.56
N VAL A 109 19.78 21.25 -6.33
CA VAL A 109 20.78 21.03 -7.39
C VAL A 109 21.07 19.55 -7.58
N HIS A 110 21.53 18.85 -6.55
CA HIS A 110 21.88 17.44 -6.65
C HIS A 110 20.64 16.57 -6.92
N HIS A 111 19.53 16.76 -6.21
CA HIS A 111 18.33 15.95 -6.42
C HIS A 111 17.72 16.09 -7.83
N PRO A 112 17.47 17.31 -8.37
CA PRO A 112 16.92 17.46 -9.72
C PRO A 112 17.89 17.08 -10.84
N PHE A 113 19.17 17.45 -10.74
CA PHE A 113 20.08 17.36 -11.89
C PHE A 113 20.95 16.10 -11.89
N VAL A 114 21.02 15.38 -10.77
CA VAL A 114 21.93 14.23 -10.64
C VAL A 114 21.18 12.99 -10.15
N TYR A 115 20.51 13.07 -9.01
CA TYR A 115 19.88 11.90 -8.38
C TYR A 115 18.77 11.27 -9.22
N PHE A 116 17.73 12.04 -9.55
CA PHE A 116 16.60 11.51 -10.31
C PHE A 116 16.98 11.13 -11.75
N PRO A 117 17.77 11.93 -12.50
CA PRO A 117 18.27 11.50 -13.81
C PRO A 117 19.04 10.18 -13.75
N ALA A 118 19.93 10.01 -12.76
CA ALA A 118 20.69 8.77 -12.59
C ALA A 118 19.79 7.58 -12.22
N PHE A 119 18.75 7.81 -11.40
CA PHE A 119 17.77 6.78 -11.05
C PHE A 119 16.99 6.31 -12.27
N TYR A 120 16.41 7.24 -13.04
CA TYR A 120 15.66 6.92 -14.26
C TYR A 120 16.53 6.22 -15.30
N ALA A 121 17.78 6.66 -15.48
CA ALA A 121 18.72 6.00 -16.37
C ALA A 121 19.06 4.57 -15.91
N THR A 122 19.30 4.37 -14.61
CA THR A 122 19.64 3.05 -14.05
C THR A 122 18.46 2.10 -14.16
N ARG A 123 17.24 2.59 -13.87
CA ARG A 123 16.01 1.81 -14.05
C ARG A 123 15.85 1.35 -15.48
N GLU A 124 15.98 2.27 -16.44
CA GLU A 124 15.85 1.96 -17.87
C GLU A 124 16.89 0.94 -18.33
N MET A 125 18.15 1.11 -17.94
CA MET A 125 19.24 0.20 -18.33
C MET A 125 19.08 -1.22 -17.78
N VAL A 126 18.44 -1.38 -16.61
CA VAL A 126 18.34 -2.68 -15.94
C VAL A 126 17.02 -3.39 -16.23
N MET A 127 15.93 -2.63 -16.44
CA MET A 127 14.59 -3.20 -16.59
C MET A 127 14.18 -3.37 -18.05
N SER A 128 14.72 -2.59 -18.99
CA SER A 128 14.35 -2.65 -20.40
C SER A 128 15.28 -3.55 -21.20
N ASP A 129 14.72 -4.47 -22.01
CA ASP A 129 15.51 -5.31 -22.91
C ASP A 129 16.13 -4.48 -24.07
N SER A 130 15.57 -3.30 -24.38
CA SER A 130 16.11 -2.31 -25.31
C SER A 130 16.11 -0.90 -24.68
N PRO A 131 17.18 -0.49 -23.97
CA PRO A 131 17.19 0.76 -23.20
C PRO A 131 17.07 2.02 -24.08
N ASP A 132 16.06 2.87 -23.81
CA ASP A 132 15.96 4.22 -24.38
C ASP A 132 16.21 5.28 -23.30
N LEU A 133 17.48 5.71 -23.18
CA LEU A 133 17.86 6.77 -22.24
C LEU A 133 17.17 8.10 -22.56
N GLY A 134 16.88 8.38 -23.83
CA GLY A 134 16.13 9.57 -24.24
C GLY A 134 14.69 9.52 -23.72
N GLY A 135 14.06 8.34 -23.80
CA GLY A 135 12.75 8.04 -23.22
C GLY A 135 12.73 8.17 -21.71
N ALA A 136 13.74 7.63 -21.03
CA ALA A 136 13.89 7.75 -19.58
C ALA A 136 13.98 9.22 -19.13
N MET A 137 14.73 10.06 -19.86
CA MET A 137 14.84 11.50 -19.54
C MET A 137 13.55 12.27 -19.83
N ARG A 138 12.79 11.88 -20.87
CA ARG A 138 11.45 12.44 -21.12
C ARG A 138 10.49 12.07 -19.99
N SER A 139 10.52 10.82 -19.54
CA SER A 139 9.70 10.34 -18.42
C SER A 139 10.05 11.08 -17.12
N TYR A 140 11.35 11.26 -16.83
CA TYR A 140 11.80 12.08 -15.71
C TYR A 140 11.28 13.53 -15.83
N ARG A 141 11.43 14.17 -17.00
CA ARG A 141 10.99 15.55 -17.20
C ARG A 141 9.49 15.73 -16.94
N ASN A 142 8.67 14.74 -17.31
CA ASN A 142 7.23 14.76 -17.05
C ASN A 142 6.91 14.58 -15.57
N ASN A 143 7.65 13.71 -14.88
CA ASN A 143 7.40 13.37 -13.47
C ASN A 143 8.18 14.26 -12.48
N MET A 144 9.07 15.13 -12.98
CA MET A 144 10.02 15.91 -12.18
C MET A 144 9.36 16.69 -11.06
N LYS A 145 8.22 17.35 -11.32
CA LYS A 145 7.51 18.10 -10.29
C LYS A 145 7.04 17.20 -9.15
N GLU A 146 6.53 16.03 -9.49
CA GLU A 146 6.02 15.06 -8.51
C GLU A 146 7.14 14.46 -7.68
N ASP A 147 8.19 14.02 -8.35
CA ASP A 147 9.36 13.41 -7.73
C ASP A 147 10.07 14.39 -6.77
N LEU A 148 10.21 15.65 -7.16
CA LEU A 148 10.82 16.69 -6.33
C LEU A 148 9.96 17.07 -5.13
N ILE A 149 8.65 17.23 -5.30
CA ILE A 149 7.77 17.52 -4.17
C ILE A 149 7.76 16.35 -3.19
N ALA A 150 7.78 15.10 -3.67
CA ALA A 150 7.82 13.91 -2.82
C ALA A 150 9.12 13.84 -1.99
N ILE A 151 10.29 14.04 -2.62
CA ILE A 151 11.56 14.00 -1.90
C ILE A 151 11.67 15.17 -0.91
N TRP A 152 11.19 16.37 -1.27
CA TRP A 152 11.25 17.55 -0.41
C TRP A 152 10.35 17.42 0.83
N LYS A 153 9.15 16.83 0.69
CA LYS A 153 8.25 16.56 1.83
C LYS A 153 8.88 15.64 2.88
N VAL A 154 9.78 14.75 2.48
CA VAL A 154 10.47 13.84 3.40
C VAL A 154 11.76 14.49 3.92
N TRP A 155 12.62 14.93 3.01
CA TRP A 155 13.98 15.33 3.36
C TRP A 155 14.10 16.72 3.95
N ILE A 156 13.31 17.71 3.53
CA ILE A 156 13.39 19.06 4.13
C ILE A 156 12.98 19.03 5.61
N PRO A 157 11.82 18.47 6.00
CA PRO A 157 11.46 18.34 7.41
C PRO A 157 12.42 17.45 8.18
N SER A 158 12.82 16.31 7.61
CA SER A 158 13.77 15.40 8.25
C SER A 158 15.11 16.09 8.55
N MET A 159 15.60 16.92 7.63
CA MET A 159 16.84 17.68 7.82
C MET A 159 16.71 18.79 8.87
N ILE A 160 15.59 19.52 8.87
CA ILE A 160 15.30 20.50 9.92
C ILE A 160 15.31 19.81 11.29
N ILE A 161 14.70 18.63 11.41
CA ILE A 161 14.69 17.86 12.66
C ILE A 161 16.09 17.37 13.03
N ASN A 162 16.81 16.82 12.07
CA ASN A 162 18.15 16.28 12.25
C ASN A 162 19.14 17.35 12.76
N PHE A 163 19.13 18.53 12.15
CA PHE A 163 20.06 19.59 12.52
C PHE A 163 19.59 20.42 13.71
N GLY A 164 18.27 20.56 13.86
CA GLY A 164 17.62 21.40 14.87
C GLY A 164 17.36 20.73 16.21
N PHE A 165 17.28 19.40 16.30
CA PHE A 165 16.91 18.74 17.55
C PHE A 165 17.72 17.47 17.88
N MET A 166 18.31 16.79 16.89
CA MET A 166 18.96 15.51 17.15
C MET A 166 20.36 15.63 17.80
N PRO A 167 20.64 14.84 18.86
CA PRO A 167 21.97 14.76 19.46
C PRO A 167 22.97 14.13 18.47
N MET A 168 24.26 14.43 18.64
CA MET A 168 25.32 14.08 17.67
C MET A 168 25.36 12.61 17.28
N TRP A 169 25.14 11.71 18.24
CA TRP A 169 25.15 10.27 18.01
C TRP A 169 23.93 9.78 17.21
N ALA A 170 22.79 10.46 17.31
CA ALA A 170 21.52 10.03 16.70
C ALA A 170 21.36 10.48 15.25
N ARG A 171 22.18 11.43 14.78
CA ARG A 171 22.01 12.02 13.45
C ARG A 171 22.27 11.06 12.30
N ILE A 172 23.33 10.26 12.39
CA ILE A 172 23.67 9.27 11.37
C ILE A 172 22.58 8.17 11.31
N PRO A 173 22.15 7.58 12.44
CA PRO A 173 20.99 6.69 12.47
C PRO A 173 19.70 7.32 11.91
N TRP A 174 19.41 8.58 12.22
CA TRP A 174 18.22 9.29 11.72
C TRP A 174 18.21 9.43 10.20
N VAL A 175 19.35 9.85 9.62
CA VAL A 175 19.51 9.97 8.16
C VAL A 175 19.41 8.59 7.50
N ALA A 176 19.99 7.55 8.12
CA ALA A 176 19.87 6.18 7.62
C ALA A 176 18.41 5.68 7.65
N GLY A 177 17.65 5.95 8.72
CA GLY A 177 16.23 5.63 8.83
C GLY A 177 15.37 6.38 7.82
N THR A 178 15.59 7.69 7.67
CA THR A 178 14.92 8.51 6.65
C THR A 178 15.22 7.99 5.24
N SER A 179 16.47 7.61 4.98
CA SER A 179 16.89 7.05 3.70
C SER A 179 16.25 5.69 3.42
N LEU A 180 16.12 4.82 4.43
CA LEU A 180 15.40 3.54 4.30
C LEU A 180 13.93 3.79 3.94
N PHE A 181 13.26 4.66 4.69
CA PHE A 181 11.86 5.04 4.44
C PHE A 181 11.64 5.63 3.04
N TRP A 182 12.52 6.54 2.61
CA TRP A 182 12.48 7.09 1.26
C TRP A 182 12.70 6.03 0.18
N THR A 183 13.59 5.06 0.42
CA THR A 183 13.84 3.97 -0.54
C THR A 183 12.62 3.09 -0.72
N CYS A 184 11.87 2.83 0.36
CA CYS A 184 10.58 2.13 0.28
C CYS A 184 9.54 2.94 -0.52
N ILE A 185 9.41 4.23 -0.24
CA ILE A 185 8.51 5.13 -1.00
C ILE A 185 8.88 5.14 -2.48
N LEU A 186 10.16 5.29 -2.80
CA LEU A 186 10.65 5.34 -4.17
C LEU A 186 10.42 4.01 -4.91
N SER A 187 10.61 2.89 -4.21
CA SER A 187 10.29 1.55 -4.72
C SER A 187 8.79 1.39 -5.00
N ALA A 188 7.91 1.82 -4.08
CA ALA A 188 6.46 1.78 -4.30
C ALA A 188 5.99 2.71 -5.43
N MET A 189 6.51 3.93 -5.52
CA MET A 189 6.10 4.93 -6.53
C MET A 189 6.53 4.58 -7.95
N ARG A 190 7.61 3.80 -8.11
CA ARG A 190 8.30 3.65 -9.40
C ARG A 190 8.68 2.20 -9.76
N GLY A 191 8.28 1.23 -8.94
CA GLY A 191 8.53 -0.19 -9.15
C GLY A 191 7.36 -1.00 -9.74
N GLY A 192 6.17 -0.39 -9.91
CA GLY A 192 5.01 -1.01 -10.56
C GLY A 192 5.19 -1.17 -12.08
N ASP A 193 4.65 -2.26 -12.63
CA ASP A 193 4.89 -2.74 -14.00
C ASP A 193 4.47 -1.75 -15.10
N VAL A 194 5.26 -1.73 -16.17
CA VAL A 194 5.06 -1.01 -17.44
C VAL A 194 3.83 -1.53 -18.23
N VAL A 195 3.10 -2.53 -17.71
CA VAL A 195 1.92 -3.14 -18.36
C VAL A 195 0.60 -2.48 -17.93
N HIS A 196 0.56 -1.76 -16.81
CA HIS A 196 -0.59 -0.97 -16.38
C HIS A 196 -0.43 0.53 -16.69
N GLY A 197 -0.10 0.84 -17.94
CA GLY A 197 0.09 2.22 -18.41
C GLY A 197 -1.16 3.11 -18.43
N LYS A 198 -2.25 2.75 -17.73
CA LYS A 198 -3.48 3.57 -17.65
C LYS A 198 -4.15 3.69 -16.28
N ASP A 199 -3.74 2.95 -15.25
CA ASP A 199 -4.43 2.97 -13.95
C ASP A 199 -3.57 3.43 -12.76
N VAL A 200 -2.40 4.03 -13.02
CA VAL A 200 -1.60 4.70 -11.97
C VAL A 200 -1.65 6.21 -12.16
N GLU A 201 -2.86 6.77 -12.29
CA GLU A 201 -3.12 8.17 -12.00
C GLU A 201 -3.41 8.35 -10.51
N ALA A 202 -2.37 8.15 -9.69
CA ALA A 202 -2.32 8.71 -8.36
C ALA A 202 -0.92 9.27 -8.13
N PRO A 203 -0.66 10.50 -8.58
CA PRO A 203 0.56 11.18 -8.23
C PRO A 203 0.42 11.63 -6.77
N PHE A 204 1.36 11.16 -5.93
CA PHE A 204 1.62 11.50 -4.53
C PHE A 204 1.05 10.60 -3.42
N PRO A 205 1.83 10.44 -2.33
CA PRO A 205 1.26 10.45 -1.00
C PRO A 205 0.80 11.89 -0.69
N THR A 206 -0.42 12.21 -1.09
CA THR A 206 -1.26 13.08 -0.25
C THR A 206 -1.56 12.34 1.05
N GLY A 207 -2.13 13.02 2.04
CA GLY A 207 -2.53 12.39 3.32
C GLY A 207 -3.14 11.00 3.10
N SER A 208 -3.91 10.83 2.02
CA SER A 208 -4.48 9.60 1.47
C SER A 208 -3.57 8.39 1.26
N THR A 209 -2.25 8.45 1.05
CA THR A 209 -1.42 7.20 1.01
C THR A 209 -0.99 6.78 2.39
N LEU A 210 -0.77 7.73 3.30
CA LEU A 210 -0.66 7.41 4.72
C LEU A 210 -2.03 6.97 5.26
N THR A 211 -3.12 7.57 4.76
CA THR A 211 -4.49 7.13 5.00
C THR A 211 -4.79 5.82 4.30
N MET A 212 -4.23 5.42 3.15
CA MET A 212 -4.44 4.11 2.51
C MET A 212 -3.54 3.02 3.10
N VAL A 213 -2.36 3.36 3.62
CA VAL A 213 -1.58 2.43 4.45
C VAL A 213 -2.24 2.30 5.82
N ARG A 214 -2.81 3.38 6.35
CA ARG A 214 -3.60 3.38 7.59
C ARG A 214 -5.01 2.83 7.42
N GLU A 215 -5.64 2.95 6.25
CA GLU A 215 -6.95 2.42 5.83
C GLU A 215 -6.78 1.03 5.26
N GLY A 216 -5.60 0.64 4.79
CA GLY A 216 -5.24 -0.76 4.57
C GLY A 216 -4.93 -1.45 5.90
N LEU A 217 -4.43 -0.72 6.91
CA LEU A 217 -4.32 -1.17 8.30
C LEU A 217 -5.64 -1.03 9.09
N ASP A 218 -6.52 -0.11 8.72
CA ASP A 218 -7.86 0.04 9.27
C ASP A 218 -8.83 -0.86 8.47
N GLU A 219 -8.63 -1.24 7.21
CA GLU A 219 -9.35 -2.36 6.55
C GLU A 219 -8.98 -3.69 7.21
N ILE A 220 -7.80 -3.75 7.84
CA ILE A 220 -7.42 -4.82 8.77
C ILE A 220 -8.18 -4.69 10.12
N PHE A 221 -8.77 -3.53 10.47
CA PHE A 221 -9.39 -3.23 11.78
C PHE A 221 -10.71 -2.42 11.80
N ALA A 222 -11.46 -2.26 10.72
CA ALA A 222 -12.59 -1.33 10.62
C ALA A 222 -13.75 -2.00 9.91
N SER A 223 -14.98 -1.82 10.36
CA SER A 223 -15.48 -1.28 11.62
C SER A 223 -16.96 -1.67 11.60
N PRO A 224 -17.62 -1.93 12.75
CA PRO A 224 -19.07 -1.90 12.78
C PRO A 224 -19.55 -0.59 12.14
N VAL A 225 -20.57 -0.67 11.29
CA VAL A 225 -21.32 0.49 10.80
C VAL A 225 -21.51 1.45 11.98
N ASP A 226 -20.99 2.68 11.88
CA ASP A 226 -21.19 3.67 12.93
C ASP A 226 -22.69 4.03 12.94
N LEU A 227 -23.40 3.50 13.93
CA LEU A 227 -24.84 3.65 14.09
C LEU A 227 -25.07 4.85 15.01
N ASP A 228 -25.21 6.04 14.41
CA ASP A 228 -25.68 7.20 15.15
C ASP A 228 -27.12 6.94 15.63
N PRO A 229 -27.37 6.89 16.95
CA PRO A 229 -28.69 6.60 17.49
C PRO A 229 -29.76 7.63 17.09
N SER A 230 -29.35 8.83 16.65
CA SER A 230 -30.26 9.90 16.23
C SER A 230 -30.72 9.78 14.78
N LEU A 231 -30.08 8.94 13.97
CA LEU A 231 -30.40 8.74 12.56
C LEU A 231 -31.13 7.42 12.31
N ALA A 232 -31.91 7.36 11.24
CA ALA A 232 -32.42 6.12 10.71
C ALA A 232 -31.35 5.45 9.84
N HIS A 233 -31.03 4.21 10.21
CA HIS A 233 -30.06 3.36 9.56
C HIS A 233 -30.74 2.20 8.83
N PHE A 234 -30.51 2.07 7.53
CA PHE A 234 -31.12 1.02 6.72
C PHE A 234 -30.24 0.63 5.53
N CYS A 235 -30.48 -0.57 5.00
CA CYS A 235 -29.80 -1.06 3.82
C CYS A 235 -30.69 -0.89 2.60
N ILE A 236 -30.09 -0.41 1.52
CA ILE A 236 -30.68 -0.33 0.19
C ILE A 236 -29.97 -1.37 -0.67
N SER A 237 -30.72 -2.34 -1.18
CA SER A 237 -30.23 -3.24 -2.21
C SER A 237 -30.89 -2.94 -3.54
N GLY A 238 -30.10 -3.01 -4.61
CA GLY A 238 -30.58 -2.90 -5.99
C GLY A 238 -30.02 -4.05 -6.79
N ALA A 239 -30.87 -4.69 -7.61
CA ALA A 239 -30.46 -5.75 -8.52
C ALA A 239 -31.18 -5.60 -9.86
N GLY A 240 -30.44 -5.64 -10.96
CA GLY A 240 -31.00 -5.55 -12.31
C GLY A 240 -29.92 -5.24 -13.36
N PRO A 241 -30.32 -4.89 -14.59
CA PRO A 241 -29.38 -4.67 -15.67
C PRO A 241 -28.48 -3.44 -15.41
N ASP A 242 -27.19 -3.60 -15.69
CA ASP A 242 -26.19 -2.55 -15.56
C ASP A 242 -26.41 -1.44 -16.59
N ARG A 243 -26.28 -0.19 -16.14
CA ARG A 243 -26.38 1.01 -16.96
C ARG A 243 -25.42 2.08 -16.45
N ILE A 244 -24.83 2.82 -17.38
CA ILE A 244 -24.00 3.97 -17.07
C ILE A 244 -24.84 4.98 -16.28
N GLY A 245 -24.32 5.40 -15.12
CA GLY A 245 -24.95 6.41 -14.28
C GLY A 245 -25.95 5.87 -13.24
N THR A 246 -26.17 4.57 -13.13
CA THR A 246 -27.05 3.97 -12.11
C THR A 246 -26.59 4.32 -10.69
N VAL A 247 -25.32 4.08 -10.37
CA VAL A 247 -24.75 4.41 -9.04
C VAL A 247 -24.80 5.91 -8.78
N ALA A 248 -24.47 6.73 -9.78
CA ALA A 248 -24.55 8.19 -9.66
C ALA A 248 -25.98 8.65 -9.37
N SER A 249 -26.98 8.03 -10.00
CA SER A 249 -28.39 8.33 -9.80
C SER A 249 -28.86 7.94 -8.40
N MET A 250 -28.47 6.76 -7.90
CA MET A 250 -28.76 6.35 -6.52
C MET A 250 -28.11 7.29 -5.50
N ALA A 251 -26.81 7.55 -5.65
CA ALA A 251 -26.06 8.40 -4.73
C ALA A 251 -26.60 9.84 -4.70
N ARG A 252 -26.98 10.39 -5.87
CA ARG A 252 -27.60 11.72 -5.92
C ARG A 252 -28.97 11.76 -5.27
N THR A 253 -29.84 10.78 -5.51
CA THR A 253 -31.15 10.74 -4.82
C THR A 253 -30.98 10.65 -3.30
N ILE A 254 -30.00 9.87 -2.81
CA ILE A 254 -29.68 9.80 -1.37
C ILE A 254 -29.19 11.14 -0.84
N ALA A 255 -28.25 11.78 -1.53
CA ALA A 255 -27.69 13.07 -1.13
C ALA A 255 -28.75 14.20 -1.17
N ASP A 256 -29.59 14.25 -2.21
CA ASP A 256 -30.65 15.23 -2.37
C ASP A 256 -31.72 15.12 -1.27
N ALA A 257 -31.95 13.91 -0.75
CA ALA A 257 -32.80 13.68 0.41
C ALA A 257 -32.12 14.02 1.76
N GLY A 258 -30.84 14.40 1.76
CA GLY A 258 -30.05 14.65 2.96
C GLY A 258 -29.56 13.39 3.67
N GLY A 259 -29.55 12.24 2.98
CA GLY A 259 -28.97 11.00 3.47
C GLY A 259 -27.48 10.88 3.14
N ASN A 260 -26.78 10.01 3.88
CA ASN A 260 -25.38 9.67 3.66
C ASN A 260 -25.22 8.17 3.42
N VAL A 261 -24.43 7.79 2.41
CA VAL A 261 -24.00 6.40 2.23
C VAL A 261 -22.76 6.19 3.08
N THR A 262 -22.84 5.38 4.14
CA THR A 262 -21.67 5.17 5.02
C THR A 262 -20.85 3.95 4.62
N THR A 263 -21.46 2.97 3.94
CA THR A 263 -20.78 1.74 3.49
C THR A 263 -21.53 1.18 2.29
N SER A 264 -20.82 0.63 1.30
CA SER A 264 -21.46 -0.02 0.15
C SER A 264 -20.63 -1.14 -0.44
N LYS A 265 -21.29 -2.18 -0.96
CA LYS A 265 -20.71 -3.23 -1.80
C LYS A 265 -21.46 -3.30 -3.11
N MET A 266 -20.74 -3.36 -4.23
CA MET A 266 -21.35 -3.42 -5.56
C MET A 266 -20.59 -4.41 -6.44
N VAL A 267 -21.32 -5.18 -7.23
CA VAL A 267 -20.74 -6.18 -8.14
C VAL A 267 -21.49 -6.17 -9.46
N ARG A 268 -20.75 -6.39 -10.55
CA ARG A 268 -21.30 -6.57 -11.88
C ARG A 268 -20.88 -7.94 -12.41
N LEU A 269 -21.86 -8.72 -12.87
CA LEU A 269 -21.62 -10.00 -13.52
C LEU A 269 -22.34 -10.04 -14.87
N GLY A 270 -21.58 -9.85 -15.95
CA GLY A 270 -22.14 -9.70 -17.30
C GLY A 270 -22.93 -8.40 -17.43
N GLN A 271 -24.23 -8.53 -17.76
CA GLN A 271 -25.16 -7.40 -17.83
C GLN A 271 -25.90 -7.16 -16.51
N GLU A 272 -25.71 -8.00 -15.49
CA GLU A 272 -26.37 -7.83 -14.20
C GLU A 272 -25.50 -7.01 -13.24
N PHE A 273 -26.15 -6.10 -12.53
CA PHE A 273 -25.58 -5.26 -11.50
C PHE A 273 -26.31 -5.48 -10.18
N ILE A 274 -25.56 -5.68 -9.11
CA ILE A 274 -26.08 -5.78 -7.74
C ILE A 274 -25.33 -4.78 -6.86
N THR A 275 -26.07 -4.06 -6.04
CA THR A 275 -25.54 -3.13 -5.05
C THR A 275 -26.22 -3.32 -3.71
N LEU A 276 -25.45 -3.11 -2.65
CA LEU A 276 -25.90 -2.99 -1.27
C LEU A 276 -25.27 -1.72 -0.70
N MET A 277 -26.09 -0.81 -0.19
CA MET A 277 -25.66 0.45 0.41
C MET A 277 -26.27 0.56 1.80
N HIS A 278 -25.46 0.80 2.81
CA HIS A 278 -25.93 1.28 4.09
C HIS A 278 -26.10 2.79 4.04
N VAL A 279 -27.28 3.26 4.41
CA VAL A 279 -27.67 4.67 4.38
C VAL A 279 -28.10 5.12 5.78
N ALA A 280 -27.55 6.26 6.19
CA ALA A 280 -27.94 7.00 7.38
C ALA A 280 -28.67 8.29 6.97
N ILE A 281 -29.84 8.56 7.53
CA ILE A 281 -30.66 9.74 7.21
C ILE A 281 -31.53 10.13 8.40
N GLU A 282 -32.01 11.37 8.45
CA GLU A 282 -33.07 11.77 9.40
C GLU A 282 -34.28 10.82 9.31
N PRO A 283 -34.80 10.28 10.44
CA PRO A 283 -35.86 9.28 10.44
C PRO A 283 -37.11 9.64 9.63
N GLU A 284 -37.49 10.92 9.65
CA GLU A 284 -38.69 11.44 8.99
C GLU A 284 -38.55 11.45 7.46
N LYS A 285 -37.31 11.48 6.93
CA LYS A 285 -37.03 11.55 5.49
C LYS A 285 -36.82 10.17 4.86
N ARG A 286 -36.74 9.11 5.66
CA ARG A 286 -36.45 7.75 5.21
C ARG A 286 -37.42 7.26 4.14
N ASP A 287 -38.72 7.36 4.39
CA ASP A 287 -39.72 6.79 3.49
C ASP A 287 -39.78 7.55 2.16
N GLY A 288 -39.66 8.89 2.21
CA GLY A 288 -39.56 9.73 1.01
C GLY A 288 -38.32 9.44 0.16
N LEU A 289 -37.18 9.12 0.78
CA LEU A 289 -36.00 8.66 0.05
C LEU A 289 -36.24 7.31 -0.64
N ILE A 290 -36.90 6.36 0.03
CA ILE A 290 -37.20 5.04 -0.55
C ILE A 290 -38.14 5.19 -1.76
N GLU A 291 -39.15 6.06 -1.68
CA GLU A 291 -40.03 6.38 -2.80
C GLU A 291 -39.26 7.08 -3.94
N GLY A 292 -38.46 8.09 -3.63
CA GLY A 292 -37.67 8.81 -4.63
C GLY A 292 -36.67 7.93 -5.39
N LEU A 293 -36.13 6.90 -4.76
CA LEU A 293 -35.28 5.91 -5.42
C LEU A 293 -36.07 4.99 -6.37
N ARG A 294 -37.32 4.64 -6.02
CA ARG A 294 -38.19 3.77 -6.82
C ARG A 294 -38.81 4.49 -8.02
N ASP A 295 -39.12 5.77 -7.87
CA ASP A 295 -39.83 6.55 -8.89
C ASP A 295 -38.90 7.12 -9.97
N ARG A 296 -37.59 7.16 -9.71
CA ARG A 296 -36.59 7.72 -10.61
C ARG A 296 -36.43 6.85 -11.87
N GLU A 297 -36.67 7.45 -13.05
CA GLU A 297 -36.63 6.76 -14.35
C GLU A 297 -35.35 5.98 -14.60
N GLU A 298 -34.19 6.53 -14.23
CA GLU A 298 -32.90 5.87 -14.43
C GLU A 298 -32.71 4.63 -13.55
N LEU A 299 -33.50 4.50 -12.48
CA LEU A 299 -33.42 3.41 -11.50
C LEU A 299 -34.55 2.38 -11.66
N LYS A 300 -35.55 2.61 -12.52
CA LYS A 300 -36.72 1.74 -12.68
C LYS A 300 -36.41 0.29 -13.04
N LEU A 301 -35.26 0.04 -13.65
CA LEU A 301 -34.84 -1.31 -14.01
C LEU A 301 -34.14 -2.06 -12.88
N LEU A 302 -33.72 -1.35 -11.83
CA LEU A 302 -33.24 -1.99 -10.62
C LEU A 302 -34.43 -2.36 -9.73
N ASN A 303 -34.44 -3.61 -9.28
CA ASN A 303 -35.29 -4.05 -8.19
C ASN A 303 -34.74 -3.49 -6.87
N ILE A 304 -35.16 -2.27 -6.53
CA ILE A 304 -34.71 -1.58 -5.31
C ILE A 304 -35.54 -2.03 -4.11
N ARG A 305 -34.85 -2.57 -3.10
CA ARG A 305 -35.41 -2.95 -1.80
C ARG A 305 -34.70 -2.16 -0.71
N ALA A 306 -35.48 -1.66 0.23
CA ALA A 306 -34.97 -1.06 1.44
C ALA A 306 -35.35 -1.97 2.61
N SER A 307 -34.36 -2.47 3.34
CA SER A 307 -34.56 -3.21 4.58
C SER A 307 -34.03 -2.38 5.74
N GLY A 308 -34.82 -2.21 6.79
CA GLY A 308 -34.30 -1.63 8.02
C GLY A 308 -33.16 -2.49 8.55
N LEU A 309 -32.13 -1.87 9.12
CA LEU A 309 -31.14 -2.60 9.91
C LEU A 309 -31.81 -3.05 11.22
N ARG A 310 -32.62 -4.11 11.14
CA ARG A 310 -32.99 -4.84 12.34
C ARG A 310 -31.73 -5.57 12.78
N ARG A 311 -31.22 -5.21 13.97
CA ARG A 311 -30.22 -6.02 14.68
C ARG A 311 -30.63 -7.49 14.56
N ARG A 312 -29.70 -8.36 14.15
CA ARG A 312 -29.92 -9.82 14.20
C ARG A 312 -30.34 -10.15 15.64
N ASP A 313 -31.54 -10.72 15.80
CA ASP A 313 -32.08 -11.10 17.12
C ASP A 313 -31.50 -12.45 17.54
N THR A 314 -30.17 -12.48 17.72
CA THR A 314 -29.40 -13.71 18.02
C THR A 314 -28.89 -13.76 19.46
N GLY A 315 -29.31 -12.82 20.33
CA GLY A 315 -29.05 -12.85 21.79
C GLY A 315 -27.59 -12.72 22.26
N SER A 316 -26.60 -12.84 21.36
CA SER A 316 -25.18 -12.76 21.63
C SER A 316 -24.49 -12.00 20.50
N TYR A 317 -23.74 -10.95 20.86
CA TYR A 317 -22.85 -10.23 19.95
C TYR A 317 -21.42 -10.61 20.33
N MET A 318 -20.72 -11.25 19.41
CA MET A 318 -19.27 -11.41 19.50
C MET A 318 -18.65 -10.47 18.47
N SER A 319 -17.81 -9.54 18.93
CA SER A 319 -16.99 -8.73 18.02
C SER A 319 -16.13 -9.68 17.19
N THR A 320 -16.02 -9.45 15.88
CA THR A 320 -15.06 -10.18 15.04
C THR A 320 -13.69 -10.17 15.71
N VAL A 321 -13.13 -11.35 15.92
CA VAL A 321 -11.87 -11.53 16.63
C VAL A 321 -10.72 -11.79 15.66
N VAL A 322 -11.01 -12.40 14.50
CA VAL A 322 -10.01 -12.75 13.48
C VAL A 322 -10.62 -12.63 12.08
N GLY A 323 -9.89 -11.99 11.17
CA GLY A 323 -10.15 -12.01 9.72
C GLY A 323 -9.20 -12.97 9.01
N LEU A 324 -9.68 -13.66 7.98
CA LEU A 324 -8.94 -14.65 7.19
C LEU A 324 -9.11 -14.32 5.71
N LYS A 325 -8.01 -14.20 4.96
CA LYS A 325 -8.07 -14.16 3.49
C LYS A 325 -7.66 -15.52 2.95
N ILE A 326 -8.55 -16.12 2.17
CA ILE A 326 -8.39 -17.46 1.63
C ILE A 326 -8.30 -17.38 0.12
N HIS A 327 -7.23 -17.93 -0.43
CA HIS A 327 -7.03 -18.06 -1.86
C HIS A 327 -6.83 -19.52 -2.23
N VAL A 328 -7.72 -20.02 -3.09
CA VAL A 328 -7.70 -21.41 -3.55
C VAL A 328 -7.61 -21.46 -5.07
N VAL A 329 -6.75 -22.32 -5.60
CA VAL A 329 -6.64 -22.63 -7.03
C VAL A 329 -6.58 -24.14 -7.21
N GLY A 330 -7.50 -24.68 -7.98
CA GLY A 330 -7.52 -26.09 -8.33
C GLY A 330 -8.10 -26.35 -9.71
N PRO A 331 -8.06 -27.60 -10.18
CA PRO A 331 -8.76 -27.99 -11.40
C PRO A 331 -10.25 -27.65 -11.28
N ASP A 332 -10.80 -27.08 -12.34
CA ASP A 332 -12.22 -26.73 -12.39
C ASP A 332 -13.11 -27.98 -12.36
N ARG A 333 -13.90 -28.11 -11.29
CA ARG A 333 -14.91 -29.16 -11.14
C ARG A 333 -16.17 -28.66 -10.44
N PRO A 334 -17.33 -29.28 -10.67
CA PRO A 334 -18.55 -28.98 -9.93
C PRO A 334 -18.33 -29.13 -8.42
N GLY A 335 -18.91 -28.23 -7.63
CA GLY A 335 -18.92 -28.30 -6.16
C GLY A 335 -17.74 -27.63 -5.46
N MET A 336 -16.74 -27.09 -6.17
CA MET A 336 -15.55 -26.47 -5.56
C MET A 336 -15.90 -25.38 -4.53
N LEU A 337 -16.74 -24.41 -4.91
CA LEU A 337 -17.16 -23.36 -3.99
C LEU A 337 -18.00 -23.92 -2.83
N ALA A 338 -18.80 -24.95 -3.07
CA ALA A 338 -19.62 -25.58 -2.03
C ALA A 338 -18.73 -26.23 -0.96
N THR A 339 -17.74 -27.04 -1.36
CA THR A 339 -16.82 -27.69 -0.41
C THR A 339 -16.04 -26.66 0.42
N ILE A 340 -15.54 -25.60 -0.21
CA ILE A 340 -14.81 -24.52 0.50
C ILE A 340 -15.76 -23.81 1.48
N ALA A 341 -16.96 -23.42 1.03
CA ALA A 341 -17.92 -22.72 1.87
C ALA A 341 -18.43 -23.58 3.04
N GLU A 342 -18.63 -24.89 2.82
CA GLU A 342 -19.04 -25.84 3.86
C GLU A 342 -17.97 -26.01 4.94
N ALA A 343 -16.69 -26.14 4.56
CA ALA A 343 -15.59 -26.21 5.52
C ALA A 343 -15.47 -24.96 6.41
N LEU A 344 -15.74 -23.78 5.84
CA LEU A 344 -15.79 -22.53 6.60
C LEU A 344 -17.00 -22.48 7.54
N ALA A 345 -18.17 -22.88 7.04
CA ALA A 345 -19.41 -22.89 7.81
C ALA A 345 -19.36 -23.87 9.00
N GLN A 346 -18.74 -25.04 8.85
CA GLN A 346 -18.56 -26.02 9.94
C GLN A 346 -17.76 -25.46 11.12
N ARG A 347 -16.93 -24.44 10.88
CA ARG A 347 -16.13 -23.74 11.89
C ARG A 347 -16.74 -22.43 12.35
N ASN A 348 -18.04 -22.24 12.09
CA ASN A 348 -18.78 -21.05 12.48
C ASN A 348 -18.15 -19.75 11.90
N MET A 349 -17.46 -19.86 10.77
CA MET A 349 -16.87 -18.73 10.06
C MET A 349 -17.83 -18.20 9.02
N SER A 350 -17.84 -16.88 8.82
CA SER A 350 -18.69 -16.21 7.84
C SER A 350 -17.85 -15.68 6.69
N ILE A 351 -18.37 -15.79 5.45
CA ILE A 351 -17.73 -15.21 4.27
C ILE A 351 -18.31 -13.80 4.08
N GLU A 352 -17.45 -12.79 4.18
CA GLU A 352 -17.80 -11.37 3.99
C GLU A 352 -17.67 -10.93 2.53
N ASP A 353 -16.73 -11.53 1.81
CA ASP A 353 -16.52 -11.28 0.39
C ASP A 353 -16.03 -12.55 -0.32
N VAL A 354 -16.50 -12.78 -1.53
CA VAL A 354 -15.99 -13.88 -2.36
C VAL A 354 -16.01 -13.51 -3.82
N THR A 355 -14.87 -13.71 -4.48
CA THR A 355 -14.71 -13.59 -5.92
C THR A 355 -14.18 -14.90 -6.49
N THR A 356 -14.86 -15.42 -7.51
CA THR A 356 -14.48 -16.67 -8.18
C THR A 356 -14.25 -16.44 -9.67
N GLU A 357 -13.23 -17.07 -10.24
CA GLU A 357 -12.93 -16.98 -11.67
C GLU A 357 -12.47 -18.32 -12.26
N ILE A 358 -12.66 -18.49 -13.58
CA ILE A 358 -12.07 -19.58 -14.35
C ILE A 358 -10.86 -19.07 -15.09
N ARG A 359 -9.67 -19.54 -14.70
CA ARG A 359 -8.41 -19.22 -15.38
C ARG A 359 -8.05 -20.30 -16.38
N ARG A 360 -7.76 -19.90 -17.62
CA ARG A 360 -7.32 -20.81 -18.68
C ARG A 360 -5.80 -20.84 -18.75
N GLY A 361 -5.22 -21.99 -18.47
CA GLY A 361 -3.78 -22.25 -18.58
C GLY A 361 -3.36 -22.67 -20.00
N LYS A 362 -2.05 -22.91 -20.17
CA LYS A 362 -1.51 -23.51 -21.40
C LYS A 362 -2.12 -24.90 -21.62
N HIS A 363 -2.29 -25.31 -22.87
CA HIS A 363 -2.85 -26.62 -23.26
C HIS A 363 -4.32 -26.86 -22.84
N GLY A 364 -5.10 -25.81 -22.59
CA GLY A 364 -6.54 -25.94 -22.33
C GLY A 364 -6.92 -26.34 -20.90
N ARG A 365 -5.95 -26.38 -19.98
CA ARG A 365 -6.22 -26.55 -18.54
C ARG A 365 -7.12 -25.42 -18.03
N ARG A 366 -8.15 -25.77 -17.27
CA ARG A 366 -9.06 -24.83 -16.61
C ARG A 366 -8.85 -24.94 -15.10
N ASP A 367 -8.41 -23.85 -14.50
CA ASP A 367 -8.31 -23.73 -13.05
C ASP A 367 -9.51 -22.91 -12.54
N PHE A 368 -10.16 -23.40 -11.49
CA PHE A 368 -11.10 -22.63 -10.69
C PHE A 368 -10.33 -21.92 -9.58
N VAL A 369 -10.49 -20.60 -9.52
CA VAL A 369 -9.83 -19.73 -8.54
C VAL A 369 -10.89 -19.13 -7.62
N VAL A 370 -10.64 -19.17 -6.32
CA VAL A 370 -11.48 -18.55 -5.28
C VAL A 370 -10.62 -17.59 -4.47
N ASN A 371 -11.09 -16.36 -4.31
CA ASN A 371 -10.61 -15.40 -3.33
C ASN A 371 -11.75 -15.12 -2.37
N ALA A 372 -11.56 -15.40 -1.08
CA ALA A 372 -12.58 -15.18 -0.06
C ALA A 372 -12.01 -14.40 1.12
N GLU A 373 -12.79 -13.44 1.62
CA GLU A 373 -12.58 -12.77 2.90
C GLU A 373 -13.54 -13.39 3.92
N VAL A 374 -12.98 -13.89 5.00
CA VAL A 374 -13.68 -14.72 5.98
C VAL A 374 -13.46 -14.13 7.36
N VAL A 375 -14.48 -14.15 8.21
CA VAL A 375 -14.42 -13.63 9.57
C VAL A 375 -14.89 -14.68 10.56
N THR A 376 -14.31 -14.66 11.75
CA THR A 376 -14.80 -15.44 12.89
C THR A 376 -14.93 -14.58 14.14
N ALA A 377 -15.95 -14.89 14.93
CA ALA A 377 -16.21 -14.25 16.21
C ALA A 377 -15.56 -15.03 17.37
N GLU A 378 -14.97 -16.20 17.09
CA GLU A 378 -14.27 -17.04 18.07
C GLU A 378 -12.79 -16.63 18.16
N LYS A 379 -12.24 -16.62 19.36
CA LYS A 379 -10.79 -16.46 19.57
C LYS A 379 -10.11 -17.71 19.01
N MET A 380 -9.27 -17.55 17.99
CA MET A 380 -8.39 -18.60 17.54
C MET A 380 -7.06 -18.49 18.29
N ASP A 381 -6.75 -19.48 19.12
CA ASP A 381 -5.36 -19.68 19.55
C ASP A 381 -4.55 -20.39 18.46
N GLN A 382 -3.27 -20.61 18.72
CA GLN A 382 -2.37 -21.23 17.75
C GLN A 382 -2.77 -22.68 17.41
N GLU A 383 -3.35 -23.43 18.36
CA GLU A 383 -3.80 -24.82 18.14
C GLU A 383 -5.03 -24.87 17.21
N HIS A 384 -5.97 -23.95 17.38
CA HIS A 384 -7.12 -23.79 16.48
C HIS A 384 -6.69 -23.36 15.07
N LEU A 385 -5.69 -22.47 14.95
CA LEU A 385 -5.12 -22.08 13.65
C LEU A 385 -4.40 -23.24 12.96
N ASP A 386 -3.61 -24.01 13.70
CA ASP A 386 -2.89 -25.16 13.17
C ASP A 386 -3.86 -26.25 12.68
N SER A 387 -4.93 -26.52 13.46
CA SER A 387 -6.04 -27.39 13.03
C SER A 387 -6.76 -26.84 11.80
N PHE A 388 -6.94 -25.51 11.74
CA PHE A 388 -7.55 -24.85 10.59
C PHE A 388 -6.78 -25.11 9.30
N VAL A 389 -5.47 -24.82 9.36
CA VAL A 389 -4.53 -25.02 8.25
C VAL A 389 -4.45 -26.49 7.87
N ALA A 390 -4.40 -27.41 8.83
CA ALA A 390 -4.32 -28.85 8.56
C ALA A 390 -5.52 -29.37 7.75
N GLU A 391 -6.73 -28.93 8.08
CA GLU A 391 -7.94 -29.33 7.32
C GLU A 391 -7.92 -28.77 5.89
N PHE A 392 -7.47 -27.52 5.71
CA PHE A 392 -7.31 -26.95 4.38
C PHE A 392 -6.18 -27.61 3.57
N GLN A 393 -5.15 -28.14 4.22
CA GLN A 393 -4.15 -29.00 3.56
C GLN A 393 -4.73 -30.37 3.19
N ALA A 394 -5.56 -30.99 4.04
CA ALA A 394 -6.27 -32.23 3.69
C ALA A 394 -7.21 -31.98 2.49
N MET A 395 -7.94 -30.87 2.50
CA MET A 395 -8.77 -30.43 1.39
C MET A 395 -7.93 -30.19 0.13
N LYS A 396 -6.71 -29.65 0.24
CA LYS A 396 -5.79 -29.49 -0.89
C LYS A 396 -5.51 -30.82 -1.58
N GLU A 397 -5.31 -31.90 -0.82
CA GLU A 397 -5.05 -33.23 -1.36
C GLU A 397 -6.32 -33.84 -1.97
N GLU A 398 -7.44 -33.83 -1.25
CA GLU A 398 -8.72 -34.36 -1.75
C GLU A 398 -9.19 -33.65 -3.02
N LEU A 399 -8.99 -32.32 -3.04
CA LEU A 399 -9.45 -31.48 -4.12
C LEU A 399 -8.38 -31.26 -5.22
N ASP A 400 -7.22 -31.91 -5.16
CA ASP A 400 -6.10 -31.71 -6.11
C ASP A 400 -5.79 -30.21 -6.34
N LEU A 401 -5.85 -29.42 -5.26
CA LEU A 401 -5.66 -27.97 -5.33
C LEU A 401 -4.18 -27.68 -5.54
N SER A 402 -3.89 -26.97 -6.64
CA SER A 402 -2.55 -26.47 -6.92
C SER A 402 -2.08 -25.45 -5.89
N VAL A 403 -2.99 -24.63 -5.36
CA VAL A 403 -2.69 -23.57 -4.38
C VAL A 403 -3.79 -23.51 -3.34
N VAL A 404 -3.38 -23.48 -2.08
CA VAL A 404 -4.20 -23.07 -0.94
C VAL A 404 -3.34 -22.13 -0.12
N ASP A 405 -3.73 -20.86 -0.08
CA ASP A 405 -3.06 -19.78 0.65
C ASP A 405 -4.07 -19.19 1.63
N ILE A 406 -3.77 -19.29 2.92
CA ILE A 406 -4.60 -18.77 4.01
C ILE A 406 -3.76 -17.72 4.73
N ARG A 407 -4.29 -16.50 4.80
CA ARG A 407 -3.68 -15.40 5.53
C ARG A 407 -4.56 -15.06 6.72
N VAL A 408 -3.99 -15.19 7.90
CA VAL A 408 -4.65 -14.85 9.17
C VAL A 408 -4.34 -13.41 9.51
N HIS A 409 -5.38 -12.62 9.75
CA HIS A 409 -5.33 -11.25 10.23
C HIS A 409 -5.95 -11.24 11.64
N MET A 410 -5.09 -11.21 12.67
CA MET A 410 -5.48 -11.12 14.09
C MET A 410 -5.56 -9.68 14.56
#